data_AF-A0A3D0PUL9-F1
#
_entry.id   AF-A0A3D0PUL9-F1
#
_cell.length_a   1.000
_cell.length_b   1.000
_cell.length_c   1.000
_cell.angle_alpha   90.00
_cell.angle_beta   90.00
_cell.angle_gamma   90.00
#
_symmetry.space_group_name_H-M   'P 1'
#
loop_
_entity.id
_entity.type
_entity.pdbx_description
1 polymer ?
#
loop_
_entity_poly.entity_id
_entity_poly.type
_entity_poly.pdbx_seq_one_letter_code
_entity_poly.pdbx_strand_id
1 'polypeptide(L)'
;MKRFIFITMVLLLVLSVVGCGAKNKEVGVWYSDRNDQSVLTLAEDGTYSDGTWLTSGNYTSDGSTLTLTSTLDGTKTLTVQNVDGKTILYFENGEYSHTYYDNAEAAQTAREARQSAEQAAAEEKAAKEQNALKTALVGYWYNTAGYPIEFTEDGAYISYPLGEKKQSSYEVLSGDSISFTGQDGTPQTMKITLKDGQLSSSDGIYNKAMPVDLSLDVLAGEWTDGTLTTIFTAEGTYIEKSAFAGFVDDISVPFTITGSNTLDVPGQGGSQWAFLSVTEKEYQLILSKTKNGMTYAAFMAKEK
;
A
#
# COMPACT_ATOMS: atom_id res chain seq x y z
N MET A 1 -19.03 -11.05 -11.34
CA MET A 1 -19.34 -12.11 -10.37
C MET A 1 -18.36 -13.25 -10.54
N LYS A 2 -17.27 -13.30 -9.75
CA LYS A 2 -16.34 -14.43 -9.72
C LYS A 2 -16.62 -15.21 -8.43
N ARG A 3 -16.95 -16.49 -8.57
CA ARG A 3 -17.29 -17.40 -7.48
C ARG A 3 -16.01 -17.72 -6.71
N PHE A 4 -15.89 -17.21 -5.50
CA PHE A 4 -14.98 -17.77 -4.51
C PHE A 4 -15.53 -19.14 -4.10
N ILE A 5 -14.90 -20.20 -4.59
CA ILE A 5 -15.18 -21.55 -4.11
C ILE A 5 -14.39 -21.70 -2.79
N PHE A 6 -14.99 -21.23 -1.70
CA PHE A 6 -14.63 -21.68 -0.36
C PHE A 6 -15.17 -23.11 -0.21
N ILE A 7 -14.31 -24.11 -0.36
CA ILE A 7 -14.65 -25.49 0.01
C ILE A 7 -14.68 -25.52 1.54
N THR A 8 -15.86 -25.23 2.09
CA THR A 8 -16.15 -25.43 3.51
C THR A 8 -16.73 -26.84 3.59
N MET A 9 -15.88 -27.83 3.89
CA MET A 9 -16.31 -29.22 3.99
C MET A 9 -16.95 -29.45 5.36
N VAL A 10 -18.27 -29.51 5.38
CA VAL A 10 -19.08 -29.79 6.57
C VAL A 10 -18.86 -31.25 7.01
N LEU A 11 -18.35 -31.42 8.24
CA LEU A 11 -18.08 -32.70 8.87
C LEU A 11 -19.37 -33.27 9.49
N LEU A 12 -19.91 -34.36 8.94
CA LEU A 12 -21.00 -35.12 9.56
C LEU A 12 -20.40 -36.30 10.34
N LEU A 13 -20.44 -36.20 11.67
CA LEU A 13 -19.88 -37.19 12.59
C LEU A 13 -20.86 -38.36 12.74
N VAL A 14 -20.50 -39.55 12.26
CA VAL A 14 -21.19 -40.81 12.56
C VAL A 14 -20.21 -41.72 13.28
N LEU A 15 -20.42 -41.89 14.58
CA LEU A 15 -19.67 -42.81 15.45
C LEU A 15 -20.26 -44.21 15.34
N SER A 16 -19.46 -45.17 14.88
CA SER A 16 -19.65 -46.58 15.22
C SER A 16 -18.31 -47.22 15.55
N VAL A 17 -18.22 -47.73 16.78
CA VAL A 17 -17.08 -48.49 17.32
C VAL A 17 -17.36 -49.97 17.10
N VAL A 18 -16.48 -50.68 16.42
CA VAL A 18 -16.27 -52.13 16.56
C VAL A 18 -14.78 -52.42 16.35
N GLY A 19 -14.21 -53.19 17.26
CA GLY A 19 -12.80 -53.51 17.35
C GLY A 19 -12.37 -54.79 16.61
N CYS A 20 -11.04 -54.99 16.69
CA CYS A 20 -10.23 -56.17 16.43
C CYS A 20 -9.97 -56.59 14.97
N GLY A 21 -8.68 -56.50 14.59
CA GLY A 21 -8.04 -57.48 13.72
C GLY A 21 -7.71 -57.05 12.29
N ALA A 22 -7.74 -55.76 11.95
CA ALA A 22 -7.25 -55.30 10.65
C ALA A 22 -5.73 -55.03 10.73
N LYS A 23 -4.96 -55.55 9.77
CA LYS A 23 -3.63 -55.00 9.47
C LYS A 23 -3.80 -53.48 9.32
N ASN A 24 -2.99 -52.69 10.03
CA ASN A 24 -3.02 -51.23 9.92
C ASN A 24 -2.88 -50.85 8.44
N LYS A 25 -3.97 -50.40 7.81
CA LYS A 25 -4.01 -50.09 6.37
C LYS A 25 -3.10 -48.91 6.04
N GLU A 26 -2.76 -48.13 7.06
CA GLU A 26 -1.91 -46.94 6.99
C GLU A 26 -0.41 -47.28 7.05
N VAL A 27 -0.01 -48.53 7.29
CA VAL A 27 1.41 -48.93 7.23
C VAL A 27 1.99 -48.62 5.86
N GLY A 28 3.13 -47.95 5.84
CA GLY A 28 3.80 -47.57 4.59
C GLY A 28 4.56 -46.27 4.70
N VAL A 29 4.95 -45.76 3.53
CA VAL A 29 5.68 -44.50 3.37
C VAL A 29 4.72 -43.45 2.81
N TRP A 30 4.70 -42.31 3.47
CA TRP A 30 3.78 -41.22 3.23
C TRP A 30 4.56 -39.94 2.95
N TYR A 31 4.28 -39.29 1.82
CA TYR A 31 5.04 -38.16 1.30
C TYR A 31 4.24 -36.86 1.48
N SER A 32 4.85 -35.84 2.08
CA SER A 32 4.17 -34.59 2.41
C SER A 32 4.17 -33.57 1.27
N ASP A 33 3.13 -32.74 1.21
CA ASP A 33 3.07 -31.52 0.39
C ASP A 33 3.78 -30.29 1.00
N ARG A 34 4.52 -30.49 2.09
CA ARG A 34 5.38 -29.46 2.70
C ARG A 34 6.61 -29.16 1.85
N ASN A 35 7.12 -27.93 1.93
CA ASN A 35 8.32 -27.52 1.21
C ASN A 35 9.59 -28.29 1.61
N ASP A 36 9.66 -28.78 2.86
CA ASP A 36 10.76 -29.62 3.36
C ASP A 36 10.69 -31.07 2.87
N GLN A 37 9.63 -31.44 2.15
CA GLN A 37 9.41 -32.77 1.57
C GLN A 37 9.41 -33.88 2.62
N SER A 38 8.84 -33.60 3.80
CA SER A 38 8.68 -34.56 4.90
C SER A 38 8.18 -35.92 4.42
N VAL A 39 8.81 -36.98 4.93
CA VAL A 39 8.42 -38.37 4.64
C VAL A 39 8.13 -39.07 5.96
N LEU A 40 6.87 -39.42 6.17
CA LEU A 40 6.40 -40.18 7.33
C LEU A 40 6.41 -41.66 6.97
N THR A 41 7.12 -42.47 7.77
CA THR A 41 7.11 -43.93 7.65
C THR A 41 6.39 -44.52 8.85
N LEU A 42 5.36 -45.34 8.59
CA LEU A 42 4.58 -46.05 9.60
C LEU A 42 4.91 -47.55 9.49
N ALA A 43 5.52 -48.11 10.53
CA ALA A 43 5.94 -49.51 10.57
C ALA A 43 4.83 -50.43 11.13
N GLU A 44 4.87 -51.72 10.80
CA GLU A 44 3.88 -52.70 11.28
C GLU A 44 3.91 -52.89 12.81
N ASP A 45 5.03 -52.58 13.46
CA ASP A 45 5.21 -52.71 14.90
C ASP A 45 4.60 -51.55 15.73
N GLY A 46 3.95 -50.59 15.07
CA GLY A 46 3.35 -49.43 15.72
C GLY A 46 4.32 -48.27 15.94
N THR A 47 5.53 -48.31 15.39
CA THR A 47 6.48 -47.18 15.42
C THR A 47 6.39 -46.31 14.17
N TYR A 48 6.73 -45.04 14.29
CA TYR A 48 6.87 -44.14 13.15
C TYR A 48 8.20 -43.39 13.16
N SER A 49 8.62 -42.96 11.98
CA SER A 49 9.73 -42.03 11.80
C SER A 49 9.38 -40.98 10.75
N ASP A 50 9.82 -39.75 10.96
CA ASP A 50 9.76 -38.69 9.96
C ASP A 50 11.16 -38.06 9.81
N GLY A 51 11.54 -37.74 8.58
CA GLY A 51 12.89 -37.26 8.27
C GLY A 51 13.14 -35.77 8.57
N THR A 52 12.09 -34.97 8.82
CA THR A 52 12.22 -33.50 8.91
C THR A 52 11.27 -32.85 9.92
N TRP A 53 9.98 -33.17 9.90
CA TRP A 53 8.95 -32.47 10.69
C TRP A 53 8.75 -33.08 12.10
N LEU A 54 8.84 -34.39 12.24
CA LEU A 54 8.61 -35.08 13.52
C LEU A 54 9.82 -35.89 13.96
N THR A 55 10.01 -35.99 15.27
CA THR A 55 10.88 -37.01 15.85
C THR A 55 10.15 -38.35 15.87
N SER A 56 10.90 -39.44 15.75
CA SER A 56 10.36 -40.80 15.77
C SER A 56 9.64 -41.11 17.08
N GLY A 57 8.62 -41.96 17.00
CA GLY A 57 7.78 -42.29 18.15
C GLY A 57 6.89 -43.51 17.89
N ASN A 58 5.79 -43.59 18.64
CA ASN A 58 4.78 -44.63 18.46
C ASN A 58 3.52 -44.02 17.86
N TYR A 59 2.79 -44.80 17.08
CA TYR A 59 1.51 -44.42 16.54
C TYR A 59 0.40 -45.40 16.89
N THR A 60 -0.83 -44.90 16.94
CA THR A 60 -2.05 -45.71 16.99
C THR A 60 -3.02 -45.22 15.92
N SER A 61 -3.74 -46.15 15.29
CA SER A 61 -4.78 -45.84 14.29
C SER A 61 -6.11 -46.44 14.76
N ASP A 62 -7.18 -45.66 14.68
CA ASP A 62 -8.56 -46.15 14.83
C ASP A 62 -9.27 -46.33 13.47
N GLY A 63 -8.54 -46.16 12.37
CA GLY A 63 -9.03 -46.22 10.99
C GLY A 63 -9.59 -44.91 10.45
N SER A 64 -9.89 -43.94 11.31
CA SER A 64 -10.27 -42.56 10.93
C SER A 64 -9.22 -41.53 11.31
N THR A 65 -8.43 -41.85 12.34
CA THR A 65 -7.52 -40.94 13.00
C THR A 65 -6.23 -41.68 13.34
N LEU A 66 -5.11 -41.09 12.94
CA LEU A 66 -3.76 -41.53 13.28
C LEU A 66 -3.21 -40.63 14.38
N THR A 67 -2.94 -41.19 15.55
CA THR A 67 -2.34 -40.48 16.68
C THR A 67 -0.86 -40.82 16.76
N LEU A 68 0.01 -39.83 16.55
CA LEU A 68 1.46 -39.94 16.66
C LEU A 68 1.90 -39.40 18.02
N THR A 69 2.68 -40.17 18.78
CA THR A 69 3.19 -39.76 20.09
C THR A 69 4.71 -39.92 20.16
N SER A 70 5.42 -38.83 20.42
CA SER A 70 6.84 -38.83 20.75
C SER A 70 7.12 -38.08 22.05
N THR A 71 8.27 -38.35 22.66
CA THR A 71 8.71 -37.67 23.88
C THR A 71 9.04 -36.20 23.68
N LEU A 72 9.40 -35.80 22.45
CA LEU A 72 9.85 -34.43 22.12
C LEU A 72 8.73 -33.59 21.51
N ASP A 73 7.92 -34.16 20.62
CA ASP A 73 6.87 -33.42 19.89
C ASP A 73 5.50 -33.50 20.56
N GLY A 74 5.39 -34.33 21.61
CA GLY A 74 4.13 -34.65 22.27
C GLY A 74 3.24 -35.48 21.34
N THR A 75 1.94 -35.18 21.35
CA THR A 75 0.95 -35.89 20.53
C THR A 75 0.53 -35.05 19.34
N LYS A 76 0.55 -35.65 18.14
CA LYS A 76 0.01 -35.11 16.89
C LYS A 76 -1.07 -36.03 16.34
N THR A 77 -2.03 -35.45 15.66
CA THR A 77 -3.17 -36.19 15.11
C THR A 77 -3.27 -35.91 13.62
N LEU A 78 -3.36 -36.97 12.81
CA LEU A 78 -3.69 -36.87 11.39
C LEU A 78 -5.03 -37.54 11.13
N THR A 79 -5.88 -36.91 10.34
CA THR A 79 -7.15 -37.48 9.91
C THR A 79 -6.92 -38.31 8.65
N VAL A 80 -7.36 -39.56 8.66
CA VAL A 80 -7.36 -40.43 7.48
C VAL A 80 -8.56 -40.05 6.62
N GLN A 81 -8.32 -39.53 5.41
CA GLN A 81 -9.37 -39.12 4.49
C GLN A 81 -9.30 -39.93 3.20
N ASN A 82 -10.44 -40.07 2.51
CA ASN A 82 -10.49 -40.60 1.16
C ASN A 82 -10.97 -39.50 0.21
N VAL A 83 -10.10 -39.08 -0.69
CA VAL A 83 -10.35 -38.04 -1.70
C VAL A 83 -10.18 -38.67 -3.08
N ASP A 84 -11.23 -38.64 -3.89
CA ASP A 84 -11.24 -39.23 -5.24
C ASP A 84 -10.75 -40.70 -5.30
N GLY A 85 -11.11 -41.48 -4.29
CA GLY A 85 -10.74 -42.90 -4.18
C GLY A 85 -9.30 -43.14 -3.70
N LYS A 86 -8.54 -42.10 -3.34
CA LYS A 86 -7.20 -42.20 -2.77
C LYS A 86 -7.22 -41.87 -1.28
N THR A 87 -6.51 -42.65 -0.48
CA THR A 87 -6.35 -42.38 0.95
C THR A 87 -5.24 -41.33 1.16
N ILE A 88 -5.50 -40.33 1.98
CA ILE A 88 -4.53 -39.30 2.40
C ILE A 88 -4.52 -39.21 3.94
N LEU A 89 -3.43 -38.70 4.50
CA LEU A 89 -3.36 -38.31 5.92
C LEU A 89 -3.29 -36.79 6.01
N TYR A 90 -4.26 -36.17 6.65
CA TYR A 90 -4.36 -34.72 6.75
C TYR A 90 -4.01 -34.24 8.16
N PHE A 91 -3.04 -33.34 8.26
CA PHE A 91 -2.71 -32.64 9.49
C PHE A 91 -3.36 -31.24 9.46
N GLU A 92 -4.27 -30.99 10.39
CA GLU A 92 -4.95 -29.70 10.52
C GLU A 92 -4.22 -28.78 11.50
N ASN A 93 -3.78 -27.62 11.01
CA ASN A 93 -3.12 -26.58 11.81
C ASN A 93 -3.21 -25.20 11.16
N GLY A 94 -4.42 -24.79 10.76
CA GLY A 94 -4.65 -23.49 10.10
C GLY A 94 -3.79 -23.34 8.83
N GLU A 95 -2.99 -22.28 8.77
CA GLU A 95 -2.09 -22.00 7.63
C GLU A 95 -0.94 -23.02 7.49
N TYR A 96 -0.65 -23.80 8.53
CA TYR A 96 0.41 -24.82 8.55
C TYR A 96 -0.14 -26.25 8.33
N SER A 97 -1.42 -26.36 7.97
CA SER A 97 -2.01 -27.64 7.60
C SER A 97 -1.30 -28.23 6.39
N HIS A 98 -1.18 -29.56 6.35
CA HIS A 98 -0.51 -30.24 5.24
C HIS A 98 -1.05 -31.66 5.07
N THR A 99 -0.82 -32.20 3.88
CA THR A 99 -1.34 -33.51 3.49
C THR A 99 -0.17 -34.44 3.18
N TYR A 100 -0.30 -35.67 3.65
CA TYR A 100 0.55 -36.76 3.24
C TYR A 100 -0.16 -37.68 2.24
N TYR A 101 0.58 -38.08 1.22
CA TYR A 101 0.14 -38.93 0.12
C TYR A 101 0.89 -40.26 0.13
N ASP A 102 0.24 -41.32 -0.32
CA ASP A 102 0.81 -42.67 -0.44
C ASP A 102 1.88 -42.81 -1.54
N ASN A 103 2.12 -41.75 -2.32
CA ASN A 103 3.12 -41.72 -3.38
C ASN A 103 3.75 -40.32 -3.55
N ALA A 104 5.02 -40.29 -3.93
CA ALA A 104 5.80 -39.07 -4.05
C ALA A 104 5.31 -38.12 -5.15
N GLU A 105 4.77 -38.66 -6.26
CA GLU A 105 4.29 -37.87 -7.40
C GLU A 105 3.06 -37.03 -7.05
N ALA A 106 2.12 -37.60 -6.28
CA ALA A 106 0.95 -36.88 -5.79
C ALA A 106 1.36 -35.76 -4.81
N ALA A 107 2.32 -36.02 -3.93
CA ALA A 107 2.85 -35.01 -3.01
C ALA A 107 3.57 -33.87 -3.75
N GLN A 108 4.35 -34.20 -4.81
CA GLN A 108 4.97 -33.19 -5.68
C GLN A 108 3.92 -32.37 -6.43
N THR A 109 2.91 -33.02 -7.01
CA THR A 109 1.81 -32.34 -7.72
C THR A 109 1.06 -31.38 -6.79
N ALA A 110 0.79 -31.80 -5.55
CA ALA A 110 0.17 -30.95 -4.54
C ALA A 110 1.05 -29.74 -4.18
N ARG A 111 2.37 -29.93 -4.08
CA ARG A 111 3.33 -28.84 -3.84
C ARG A 111 3.33 -27.81 -4.95
N GLU A 112 3.42 -28.26 -6.19
CA GLU A 112 3.41 -27.39 -7.36
C GLU A 112 2.09 -26.63 -7.48
N ALA A 113 0.96 -27.30 -7.24
CA ALA A 113 -0.35 -26.67 -7.23
C ALA A 113 -0.46 -25.60 -6.14
N ARG A 114 0.01 -25.88 -4.91
CA ARG A 114 0.04 -24.91 -3.81
C ARG A 114 0.93 -23.71 -4.13
N GLN A 115 2.15 -23.93 -4.59
CA GLN A 115 3.08 -22.85 -4.95
C GLN A 115 2.54 -21.99 -6.09
N SER A 116 1.91 -22.60 -7.08
CA SER A 116 1.24 -21.89 -8.17
C SER A 116 0.06 -21.04 -7.66
N ALA A 117 -0.75 -21.58 -6.73
CA ALA A 117 -1.85 -20.85 -6.12
C ALA A 117 -1.36 -19.68 -5.25
N GLU A 118 -0.28 -19.88 -4.47
CA GLU A 118 0.37 -18.84 -3.67
C GLU A 118 0.93 -17.72 -4.55
N GLN A 119 1.60 -18.08 -5.65
CA GLN A 119 2.12 -17.10 -6.61
C GLN A 119 0.98 -16.32 -7.27
N ALA A 120 -0.07 -16.99 -7.74
CA ALA A 120 -1.23 -16.33 -8.33
C ALA A 120 -1.93 -15.38 -7.34
N ALA A 121 -2.05 -15.78 -6.07
CA ALA A 121 -2.61 -14.94 -5.02
C ALA A 121 -1.72 -13.72 -4.72
N ALA A 122 -0.39 -13.89 -4.71
CA ALA A 122 0.56 -12.79 -4.53
C ALA A 122 0.53 -11.80 -5.70
N GLU A 123 0.48 -12.29 -6.94
CA GLU A 123 0.35 -11.46 -8.15
C GLU A 123 -0.99 -10.72 -8.17
N GLU A 124 -2.10 -11.37 -7.81
CA GLU A 124 -3.40 -10.71 -7.70
C GLU A 124 -3.39 -9.62 -6.62
N LYS A 125 -2.77 -9.89 -5.46
CA LYS A 125 -2.63 -8.90 -4.40
C LYS A 125 -1.78 -7.71 -4.85
N ALA A 126 -0.62 -7.96 -5.46
CA ALA A 126 0.25 -6.91 -5.98
C ALA A 126 -0.44 -6.05 -7.05
N ALA A 127 -1.19 -6.67 -7.97
CA ALA A 127 -1.96 -5.96 -8.98
C ALA A 127 -3.09 -5.11 -8.36
N LYS A 128 -3.76 -5.60 -7.30
CA LYS A 128 -4.76 -4.83 -6.56
C LYS A 128 -4.15 -3.61 -5.88
N GLU A 129 -3.01 -3.78 -5.22
CA GLU A 129 -2.29 -2.70 -4.54
C GLU A 129 -1.77 -1.65 -5.54
N GLN A 130 -1.20 -2.09 -6.67
CA GLN A 130 -0.74 -1.21 -7.76
C GLN A 130 -1.90 -0.39 -8.35
N ASN A 131 -3.04 -1.03 -8.64
CA ASN A 131 -4.21 -0.34 -9.17
C ASN A 131 -4.81 0.63 -8.14
N ALA A 132 -4.85 0.25 -6.86
CA ALA A 132 -5.31 1.13 -5.79
C ALA A 132 -4.44 2.38 -5.68
N LEU A 133 -3.11 2.24 -5.74
CA LEU A 133 -2.20 3.38 -5.77
C LEU A 133 -2.42 4.22 -7.03
N LYS A 134 -2.55 3.60 -8.22
CA LYS A 134 -2.82 4.31 -9.48
C LYS A 134 -4.05 5.21 -9.40
N THR A 135 -5.14 4.73 -8.84
CA THR A 135 -6.36 5.54 -8.66
C THR A 135 -6.19 6.59 -7.56
N ALA A 136 -5.60 6.24 -6.43
CA ALA A 136 -5.50 7.15 -5.28
C ALA A 136 -4.54 8.32 -5.52
N LEU A 137 -3.48 8.09 -6.30
CA LEU A 137 -2.43 9.05 -6.60
C LEU A 137 -2.91 10.20 -7.49
N VAL A 138 -3.90 9.94 -8.37
CA VAL A 138 -4.44 10.98 -9.26
C VAL A 138 -5.00 12.15 -8.47
N GLY A 139 -4.62 13.34 -8.89
CA GLY A 139 -5.06 14.62 -8.35
C GLY A 139 -3.90 15.57 -8.05
N TYR A 140 -4.28 16.70 -7.45
CA TYR A 140 -3.38 17.77 -7.06
C TYR A 140 -3.00 17.63 -5.58
N TRP A 141 -1.72 17.82 -5.32
CA TRP A 141 -1.10 17.61 -4.02
C TRP A 141 -0.29 18.85 -3.66
N TYR A 142 -0.63 19.48 -2.54
CA TYR A 142 0.08 20.67 -2.07
C TYR A 142 0.98 20.34 -0.88
N ASN A 143 2.06 21.10 -0.73
CA ASN A 143 3.03 20.98 0.36
C ASN A 143 3.10 22.34 1.08
N THR A 144 3.39 22.34 2.38
CA THR A 144 3.58 23.54 3.20
C THR A 144 5.02 24.06 3.23
N ALA A 145 5.93 23.40 2.51
CA ALA A 145 7.36 23.69 2.44
C ALA A 145 7.91 23.70 1.00
N GLY A 146 7.08 23.40 0.01
CA GLY A 146 7.48 23.28 -1.39
C GLY A 146 6.34 23.53 -2.36
N TYR A 147 6.64 23.49 -3.65
CA TYR A 147 5.65 23.71 -4.69
C TYR A 147 4.70 22.51 -4.81
N PRO A 148 3.46 22.74 -5.29
CA PRO A 148 2.50 21.67 -5.50
C PRO A 148 2.97 20.71 -6.60
N ILE A 149 2.39 19.52 -6.63
CA ILE A 149 2.56 18.52 -7.67
C ILE A 149 1.20 17.96 -8.08
N GLU A 150 1.11 17.42 -9.28
CA GLU A 150 -0.12 16.83 -9.80
C GLU A 150 0.21 15.55 -10.56
N PHE A 151 -0.63 14.53 -10.33
CA PHE A 151 -0.62 13.27 -11.07
C PHE A 151 -1.93 13.17 -11.84
N THR A 152 -1.85 13.00 -13.16
CA THR A 152 -3.03 12.94 -14.03
C THR A 152 -3.34 11.49 -14.45
N GLU A 153 -4.59 11.22 -14.79
CA GLU A 153 -5.03 9.86 -15.19
C GLU A 153 -4.30 9.31 -16.42
N ASP A 154 -3.86 10.20 -17.33
CA ASP A 154 -3.12 9.86 -18.54
C ASP A 154 -1.61 9.64 -18.31
N GLY A 155 -1.16 9.68 -17.05
CA GLY A 155 0.22 9.37 -16.69
C GLY A 155 1.18 10.56 -16.77
N ALA A 156 0.67 11.80 -16.75
CA ALA A 156 1.51 12.98 -16.62
C ALA A 156 1.77 13.32 -15.15
N TYR A 157 3.04 13.59 -14.84
CA TYR A 157 3.48 14.17 -13.59
C TYR A 157 3.81 15.64 -13.83
N ILE A 158 3.10 16.52 -13.14
CA ILE A 158 3.28 17.97 -13.24
C ILE A 158 3.86 18.46 -11.92
N SER A 159 4.94 19.23 -12.02
CA SER A 159 5.57 19.89 -10.87
C SER A 159 5.79 21.36 -11.20
N TYR A 160 5.97 22.17 -10.15
CA TYR A 160 6.14 23.62 -10.30
C TYR A 160 7.43 24.14 -9.66
N PRO A 161 8.63 23.58 -9.95
CA PRO A 161 9.86 24.05 -9.34
C PRO A 161 10.08 25.54 -9.66
N LEU A 162 10.28 26.35 -8.61
CA LEU A 162 10.38 27.81 -8.71
C LEU A 162 9.17 28.46 -9.38
N GLY A 163 8.02 27.77 -9.35
CA GLY A 163 6.75 28.18 -9.93
C GLY A 163 6.56 27.88 -11.42
N GLU A 164 7.60 27.41 -12.13
CA GLU A 164 7.47 27.04 -13.54
C GLU A 164 6.83 25.66 -13.71
N LYS A 165 5.78 25.57 -14.52
CA LYS A 165 5.15 24.29 -14.85
C LYS A 165 6.15 23.41 -15.62
N LYS A 166 6.56 22.30 -15.02
CA LYS A 166 7.29 21.21 -15.68
C LYS A 166 6.42 19.96 -15.73
N GLN A 167 6.41 19.32 -16.88
CA GLN A 167 5.64 18.09 -17.11
C GLN A 167 6.58 16.97 -17.53
N SER A 168 6.46 15.82 -16.89
CA SER A 168 7.07 14.56 -17.30
C SER A 168 6.03 13.43 -17.26
N SER A 169 6.44 12.22 -17.60
CA SER A 169 5.60 11.02 -17.49
C SER A 169 5.87 10.29 -16.18
N TYR A 170 4.86 9.65 -15.63
CA TYR A 170 5.00 8.70 -14.52
C TYR A 170 4.27 7.39 -14.79
N GLU A 171 4.72 6.33 -14.13
CA GLU A 171 4.04 5.04 -14.10
C GLU A 171 4.06 4.48 -12.69
N VAL A 172 2.97 3.84 -12.26
CA VAL A 172 2.92 3.13 -10.98
C VAL A 172 3.53 1.74 -11.16
N LEU A 173 4.64 1.45 -10.48
CA LEU A 173 5.37 0.19 -10.61
C LEU A 173 4.86 -0.90 -9.65
N SER A 174 4.46 -0.50 -8.45
CA SER A 174 3.96 -1.38 -7.38
C SER A 174 2.98 -0.61 -6.50
N GLY A 175 2.42 -1.25 -5.46
CA GLY A 175 1.56 -0.58 -4.47
C GLY A 175 2.23 0.51 -3.63
N ASP A 176 3.53 0.74 -3.78
CA ASP A 176 4.31 1.70 -2.98
C ASP A 176 5.39 2.44 -3.79
N SER A 177 5.39 2.33 -5.12
CA SER A 177 6.42 2.94 -5.94
C SER A 177 5.93 3.40 -7.31
N ILE A 178 6.55 4.48 -7.77
CA ILE A 178 6.34 5.01 -9.12
C ILE A 178 7.69 5.15 -9.83
N SER A 179 7.66 5.11 -11.15
CA SER A 179 8.70 5.67 -11.99
C SER A 179 8.29 7.06 -12.47
N PHE A 180 9.26 7.95 -12.65
CA PHE A 180 9.06 9.21 -13.35
C PHE A 180 10.29 9.53 -14.20
N THR A 181 10.10 10.28 -15.29
CA THR A 181 11.21 10.69 -16.14
C THR A 181 11.89 11.93 -15.55
N GLY A 182 13.16 11.80 -15.17
CA GLY A 182 13.99 12.91 -14.69
C GLY A 182 14.24 13.97 -15.76
N GLN A 183 14.79 15.13 -15.37
CA GLN A 183 15.05 16.24 -16.30
C GLN A 183 16.06 15.88 -17.41
N ASP A 184 16.91 14.89 -17.17
CA ASP A 184 17.88 14.34 -18.13
C ASP A 184 17.31 13.22 -19.02
N GLY A 185 16.01 12.92 -18.88
CA GLY A 185 15.35 11.84 -19.61
C GLY A 185 15.52 10.45 -18.99
N THR A 186 16.22 10.33 -17.85
CA THR A 186 16.42 9.03 -17.19
C THR A 186 15.21 8.64 -16.33
N PRO A 187 14.74 7.38 -16.38
CA PRO A 187 13.72 6.90 -15.44
C PRO A 187 14.28 6.86 -14.03
N GLN A 188 13.58 7.50 -13.10
CA GLN A 188 13.87 7.47 -11.68
C GLN A 188 12.74 6.77 -10.94
N THR A 189 13.07 6.01 -9.89
CA THR A 189 12.08 5.35 -9.04
C THR A 189 11.91 6.13 -7.75
N MET A 190 10.67 6.40 -7.36
CA MET A 190 10.32 7.04 -6.10
C MET A 190 9.43 6.11 -5.27
N LYS A 191 9.77 5.96 -3.99
CA LYS A 191 8.87 5.33 -3.02
C LYS A 191 7.81 6.33 -2.58
N ILE A 192 6.56 5.89 -2.58
CA ILE A 192 5.40 6.69 -2.20
C ILE A 192 4.60 5.95 -1.15
N THR A 193 4.20 6.67 -0.12
CA THR A 193 3.21 6.20 0.87
C THR A 193 1.99 7.10 0.80
N LEU A 194 0.81 6.50 0.63
CA LEU A 194 -0.48 7.18 0.76
C LEU A 194 -1.16 6.72 2.04
N LYS A 195 -1.40 7.65 2.96
CA LYS A 195 -2.09 7.38 4.22
C LYS A 195 -2.94 8.57 4.63
N ASP A 196 -4.19 8.33 4.99
CA ASP A 196 -5.12 9.35 5.51
C ASP A 196 -5.22 10.62 4.63
N GLY A 197 -5.19 10.45 3.30
CA GLY A 197 -5.26 11.56 2.33
C GLY A 197 -3.95 12.36 2.16
N GLN A 198 -2.87 11.87 2.74
CA GLN A 198 -1.53 12.45 2.67
C GLN A 198 -0.59 11.55 1.84
N LEU A 199 0.18 12.19 0.97
CA LEU A 199 1.23 11.59 0.15
C LEU A 199 2.58 11.89 0.77
N SER A 200 3.39 10.87 1.04
CA SER A 200 4.75 11.03 1.54
C SER A 200 5.75 10.37 0.58
N SER A 201 6.83 11.07 0.28
CA SER A 201 7.98 10.58 -0.49
C SER A 201 9.29 11.13 0.07
N SER A 202 10.42 10.86 -0.61
CA SER A 202 11.71 11.49 -0.30
C SER A 202 11.68 13.02 -0.43
N ASP A 203 10.75 13.55 -1.22
CA ASP A 203 10.72 14.97 -1.61
C ASP A 203 9.83 15.79 -0.68
N GLY A 204 9.05 15.13 0.16
CA GLY A 204 8.26 15.77 1.20
C GLY A 204 6.94 15.08 1.49
N ILE A 205 6.12 15.81 2.24
CA ILE A 205 4.79 15.41 2.65
C ILE A 205 3.80 16.36 2.00
N TYR A 206 2.82 15.80 1.30
CA TYR A 206 1.83 16.52 0.53
C TYR A 206 0.43 16.14 0.97
N ASN A 207 -0.46 17.12 1.01
CA ASN A 207 -1.87 16.92 1.31
C ASN A 207 -2.68 17.04 0.02
N LYS A 208 -3.73 16.23 -0.11
CA LYS A 208 -4.63 16.31 -1.27
C LYS A 208 -5.43 17.61 -1.24
N ALA A 209 -5.51 18.30 -2.36
CA ALA A 209 -6.32 19.51 -2.52
C ALA A 209 -6.89 19.60 -3.94
N MET A 210 -7.76 20.57 -4.16
CA MET A 210 -8.23 20.94 -5.49
C MET A 210 -7.58 22.26 -5.89
N PRO A 211 -6.97 22.38 -7.08
CA PRO A 211 -6.46 23.66 -7.55
C PRO A 211 -7.64 24.59 -7.84
N VAL A 212 -7.45 25.88 -7.59
CA VAL A 212 -8.45 26.92 -7.85
C VAL A 212 -7.79 28.00 -8.69
N ASP A 213 -8.47 28.42 -9.77
CA ASP A 213 -7.98 29.52 -10.58
C ASP A 213 -7.91 30.82 -9.75
N LEU A 214 -6.81 31.54 -9.89
CA LEU A 214 -6.60 32.79 -9.21
C LEU A 214 -7.64 33.83 -9.66
N SER A 215 -8.38 34.36 -8.70
CA SER A 215 -9.37 35.42 -8.90
C SER A 215 -9.40 36.32 -7.66
N LEU A 216 -9.80 37.59 -7.83
CA LEU A 216 -9.93 38.51 -6.70
C LEU A 216 -10.98 38.04 -5.69
N ASP A 217 -12.06 37.41 -6.16
CA ASP A 217 -13.13 36.92 -5.28
C ASP A 217 -12.63 35.88 -4.28
N VAL A 218 -11.76 34.97 -4.73
CA VAL A 218 -11.19 33.95 -3.85
C VAL A 218 -9.96 34.46 -3.11
N LEU A 219 -9.18 35.35 -3.72
CA LEU A 219 -7.95 35.87 -3.12
C LEU A 219 -8.22 36.92 -2.04
N ALA A 220 -9.28 37.71 -2.15
CA ALA A 220 -9.59 38.77 -1.19
C ALA A 220 -9.73 38.23 0.25
N GLY A 221 -9.31 39.06 1.21
CA GLY A 221 -9.34 38.74 2.62
C GLY A 221 -7.97 38.51 3.24
N GLU A 222 -7.99 38.03 4.48
CA GLU A 222 -6.80 37.82 5.31
C GLU A 222 -6.22 36.41 5.08
N TRP A 223 -4.92 36.34 4.88
CA TRP A 223 -4.15 35.11 4.73
C TRP A 223 -3.01 35.11 5.73
N THR A 224 -2.77 33.97 6.38
CA THR A 224 -1.70 33.86 7.37
C THR A 224 -0.96 32.53 7.27
N ASP A 225 0.34 32.57 7.57
CA ASP A 225 1.17 31.37 7.80
C ASP A 225 1.29 31.04 9.30
N GLY A 226 0.49 31.70 10.15
CA GLY A 226 0.54 31.64 11.61
C GLY A 226 1.51 32.65 12.25
N THR A 227 2.40 33.27 11.48
CA THR A 227 3.39 34.25 11.96
C THR A 227 3.23 35.61 11.30
N LEU A 228 3.00 35.62 9.98
CA LEU A 228 2.78 36.80 9.17
C LEU A 228 1.37 36.80 8.59
N THR A 229 0.86 37.99 8.35
CA THR A 229 -0.48 38.20 7.77
C THR A 229 -0.36 39.02 6.49
N THR A 230 -0.98 38.54 5.42
CA THR A 230 -1.15 39.28 4.16
C THR A 230 -2.64 39.48 3.89
N ILE A 231 -3.07 40.71 3.63
CA ILE A 231 -4.47 41.03 3.33
C ILE A 231 -4.57 41.44 1.87
N PHE A 232 -5.31 40.67 1.06
CA PHE A 232 -5.61 41.05 -0.31
C PHE A 232 -6.94 41.82 -0.35
N THR A 233 -6.93 42.97 -1.01
CA THR A 233 -8.12 43.82 -1.16
C THR A 233 -8.82 43.54 -2.48
N ALA A 234 -10.11 43.87 -2.56
CA ALA A 234 -10.92 43.68 -3.76
C ALA A 234 -10.48 44.60 -4.91
N GLU A 235 -9.72 45.65 -4.61
CA GLU A 235 -9.24 46.66 -5.57
C GLU A 235 -7.88 46.30 -6.19
N GLY A 236 -7.32 45.12 -5.91
CA GLY A 236 -6.05 44.68 -6.50
C GLY A 236 -4.81 45.22 -5.79
N THR A 237 -4.87 45.30 -4.46
CA THR A 237 -3.71 45.63 -3.61
C THR A 237 -3.57 44.55 -2.55
N TYR A 238 -2.34 44.19 -2.16
CA TYR A 238 -2.12 43.41 -0.94
C TYR A 238 -1.33 44.19 0.10
N ILE A 239 -1.65 43.94 1.35
CA ILE A 239 -1.06 44.58 2.52
C ILE A 239 -0.30 43.52 3.31
N GLU A 240 1.02 43.68 3.42
CA GLU A 240 1.84 42.88 4.32
C GLU A 240 1.80 43.52 5.71
N LYS A 241 1.20 42.81 6.67
CA LYS A 241 1.15 43.28 8.06
C LYS A 241 2.52 43.19 8.69
N SER A 242 2.90 44.28 9.36
CA SER A 242 4.12 44.31 10.14
C SER A 242 4.03 43.36 11.34
N ALA A 243 5.04 42.49 11.50
CA ALA A 243 5.21 41.68 12.71
C ALA A 243 5.47 42.53 13.97
N PHE A 244 5.80 43.82 13.81
CA PHE A 244 6.09 44.78 14.88
C PHE A 244 5.20 46.03 14.74
N ALA A 245 3.88 45.81 14.79
CA ALA A 245 2.89 46.89 14.72
C ALA A 245 3.21 48.01 15.72
N GLY A 246 3.23 49.26 15.24
CA GLY A 246 3.60 50.45 16.02
C GLY A 246 5.09 50.84 15.97
N PHE A 247 5.95 49.98 15.40
CA PHE A 247 7.37 50.29 15.14
C PHE A 247 7.72 50.28 13.65
N VAL A 248 7.04 49.46 12.86
CA VAL A 248 7.21 49.39 11.40
C VAL A 248 5.84 49.44 10.75
N ASP A 249 5.68 50.30 9.75
CA ASP A 249 4.44 50.47 8.99
C ASP A 249 4.15 49.25 8.10
N ASP A 250 2.86 49.01 7.86
CA ASP A 250 2.39 48.02 6.89
C ASP A 250 2.85 48.40 5.47
N ILE A 251 3.15 47.39 4.65
CA ILE A 251 3.55 47.61 3.26
C ILE A 251 2.35 47.31 2.36
N SER A 252 1.94 48.30 1.58
CA SER A 252 0.86 48.19 0.60
C SER A 252 1.43 48.09 -0.81
N VAL A 253 1.04 47.06 -1.55
CA VAL A 253 1.60 46.75 -2.87
C VAL A 253 0.48 46.50 -3.88
N PRO A 254 0.39 47.26 -4.98
CA PRO A 254 -0.56 46.97 -6.04
C PRO A 254 -0.15 45.70 -6.78
N PHE A 255 -1.13 44.94 -7.27
CA PHE A 255 -0.90 43.78 -8.11
C PHE A 255 -1.96 43.66 -9.20
N THR A 256 -1.67 42.88 -10.23
CA THR A 256 -2.65 42.48 -11.26
C THR A 256 -2.59 40.98 -11.46
N ILE A 257 -3.73 40.30 -11.50
CA ILE A 257 -3.79 38.88 -11.89
C ILE A 257 -3.58 38.80 -13.39
N THR A 258 -2.53 38.11 -13.83
CA THR A 258 -2.14 38.01 -15.26
C THR A 258 -2.39 36.63 -15.86
N GLY A 259 -2.75 35.66 -15.03
CA GLY A 259 -3.01 34.27 -15.42
C GLY A 259 -3.64 33.49 -14.27
N SER A 260 -3.92 32.20 -14.49
CA SER A 260 -4.58 31.34 -13.50
C SER A 260 -3.77 31.12 -12.23
N ASN A 261 -2.46 31.39 -12.26
CA ASN A 261 -1.56 31.25 -11.12
C ASN A 261 -0.44 32.31 -11.10
N THR A 262 -0.63 33.46 -11.76
CA THR A 262 0.38 34.52 -11.86
C THR A 262 -0.17 35.88 -11.46
N LEU A 263 0.64 36.61 -10.69
CA LEU A 263 0.43 38.01 -10.31
C LEU A 263 1.54 38.85 -10.92
N ASP A 264 1.23 39.98 -11.55
CA ASP A 264 2.22 41.03 -11.79
C ASP A 264 2.22 42.00 -10.63
N VAL A 265 3.40 42.26 -10.05
CA VAL A 265 3.58 43.12 -8.88
C VAL A 265 4.59 44.22 -9.21
N PRO A 266 4.12 45.38 -9.70
CA PRO A 266 5.00 46.49 -10.07
C PRO A 266 5.92 46.90 -8.91
N GLY A 267 7.22 46.99 -9.17
CA GLY A 267 8.22 47.40 -8.18
C GLY A 267 8.79 46.29 -7.30
N GLN A 268 8.31 45.04 -7.40
CA GLN A 268 8.86 43.87 -6.69
C GLN A 268 9.44 42.80 -7.61
N GLY A 269 10.05 43.22 -8.72
CA GLY A 269 10.71 42.29 -9.65
C GLY A 269 9.78 41.59 -10.66
N GLY A 270 8.54 42.06 -10.82
CA GLY A 270 7.63 41.63 -11.89
C GLY A 270 6.74 40.43 -11.50
N SER A 271 6.58 39.48 -12.42
CA SER A 271 5.68 38.33 -12.29
C SER A 271 6.04 37.43 -11.09
N GLN A 272 5.04 37.19 -10.24
CA GLN A 272 5.05 36.31 -9.08
C GLN A 272 4.11 35.13 -9.32
N TRP A 273 4.49 33.95 -8.83
CA TRP A 273 3.63 32.77 -8.87
C TRP A 273 2.74 32.70 -7.63
N ALA A 274 1.45 32.46 -7.84
CA ALA A 274 0.46 32.33 -6.79
C ALA A 274 -0.36 31.06 -7.04
N PHE A 275 -0.11 30.00 -6.26
CA PHE A 275 -0.84 28.75 -6.35
C PHE A 275 -1.93 28.72 -5.30
N LEU A 276 -3.17 28.79 -5.77
CA LEU A 276 -4.34 28.73 -4.94
C LEU A 276 -4.93 27.32 -5.01
N SER A 277 -5.26 26.77 -3.84
CA SER A 277 -5.93 25.48 -3.74
C SER A 277 -6.90 25.47 -2.57
N VAL A 278 -7.77 24.47 -2.56
CA VAL A 278 -8.80 24.32 -1.53
C VAL A 278 -8.80 22.89 -0.99
N THR A 279 -8.85 22.78 0.33
CA THR A 279 -9.01 21.51 1.06
C THR A 279 -10.45 21.38 1.53
N GLU A 280 -10.77 20.38 2.35
CA GLU A 280 -12.08 20.32 3.01
C GLU A 280 -12.34 21.53 3.92
N LYS A 281 -11.31 22.01 4.62
CA LYS A 281 -11.44 22.98 5.73
C LYS A 281 -11.14 24.43 5.35
N GLU A 282 -10.23 24.64 4.41
CA GLU A 282 -9.62 25.95 4.17
C GLU A 282 -9.09 26.10 2.75
N TYR A 283 -8.88 27.36 2.35
CA TYR A 283 -8.08 27.73 1.19
C TYR A 283 -6.60 27.78 1.56
N GLN A 284 -5.75 27.44 0.59
CA GLN A 284 -4.30 27.42 0.69
C GLN A 284 -3.71 28.27 -0.43
N LEU A 285 -2.74 29.12 -0.10
CA LEU A 285 -2.05 30.00 -1.02
C LEU A 285 -0.55 29.84 -0.86
N ILE A 286 0.11 29.45 -1.95
CA ILE A 286 1.58 29.49 -2.06
C ILE A 286 1.93 30.69 -2.93
N LEU A 287 2.52 31.71 -2.33
CA LEU A 287 2.92 32.94 -3.01
C LEU A 287 4.44 33.03 -3.10
N SER A 288 4.98 32.96 -4.31
CA SER A 288 6.39 33.16 -4.61
C SER A 288 6.70 34.65 -4.77
N LYS A 289 7.55 35.18 -3.91
CA LYS A 289 7.96 36.60 -3.90
C LYS A 289 9.44 36.72 -4.21
N THR A 290 9.82 37.80 -4.89
CA THR A 290 11.22 38.15 -5.14
C THR A 290 11.57 39.41 -4.35
N LYS A 291 12.56 39.33 -3.46
CA LYS A 291 13.04 40.47 -2.65
C LYS A 291 14.56 40.46 -2.62
N ASN A 292 15.16 41.59 -2.93
CA ASN A 292 16.62 41.76 -2.96
C ASN A 292 17.35 40.70 -3.82
N GLY A 293 16.75 40.28 -4.93
CA GLY A 293 17.32 39.28 -5.84
C GLY A 293 17.20 37.82 -5.38
N MET A 294 16.51 37.55 -4.25
CA MET A 294 16.19 36.19 -3.81
C MET A 294 14.71 35.89 -3.94
N THR A 295 14.38 34.69 -4.40
CA THR A 295 13.01 34.18 -4.48
C THR A 295 12.69 33.34 -3.24
N TYR A 296 11.55 33.62 -2.61
CA TYR A 296 11.05 32.91 -1.45
C TYR A 296 9.56 32.60 -1.64
N ALA A 297 9.08 31.51 -1.05
CA ALA A 297 7.68 31.14 -1.06
C ALA A 297 7.07 31.36 0.33
N ALA A 298 5.92 32.03 0.37
CA ALA A 298 5.07 32.13 1.55
C ALA A 298 3.92 31.12 1.43
N PHE A 299 3.68 30.35 2.49
CA PHE A 299 2.67 29.29 2.54
C PHE A 299 1.58 29.73 3.53
N MET A 300 0.44 30.17 3.01
CA MET A 300 -0.60 30.79 3.81
C MET A 300 -1.91 30.05 3.68
N ALA A 301 -2.73 30.11 4.72
CA ALA A 301 -4.07 29.57 4.74
C ALA A 301 -5.10 30.67 5.01
N LYS A 302 -6.34 30.41 4.58
CA LYS A 302 -7.52 31.22 4.86
C LYS A 302 -8.72 30.29 5.06
N GLU A 303 -9.46 30.46 6.14
CA GLU A 303 -10.70 29.72 6.38
C GLU A 303 -11.73 29.99 5.26
N LYS A 304 -12.61 29.02 4.99
CA LYS A 304 -13.64 29.14 3.96
C LYS A 304 -14.78 30.07 4.36
#